data_AF-A0A1H9Q5B2-F1
#
_entry.id   AF-A0A1H9Q5B2-F1
#
_cell.length_a   1.000
_cell.length_b   1.000
_cell.length_c   1.000
_cell.angle_alpha   90.00
_cell.angle_beta   90.00
_cell.angle_gamma   90.00
#
_symmetry.space_group_name_H-M   'P 1'
#
loop_
_entity.id
_entity.type
_entity.pdbx_description
1 polymer ?
#
loop_
_entity_poly.entity_id
_entity_poly.type
_entity_poly.pdbx_seq_one_letter_code
_entity_poly.pdbx_strand_id
1 'polypeptide(L)'
;MNGLYDGEFAGYKIASPEELDGALREAVVAVDANVLLDLYRFSPQTSSDLIKTFTSLGDRLVVPHQALREFWRHRQRAQGSPRGATKAATDALAKSGRSMNDCLTTWAKAVGVNNSELAELTGQVNELVNGLQQKLQQVLAHADADRTGDPILEQLEELLRGRVTAPLADDEHVDCVAEANRRIDAEIPPGYKDAGKQEDDSADGGAGDYLVWYQATRYAQEKERDLLIVTRDEKEDWWWRQGAEFIGPRPELSLEYSDLTGRRLFLMRPTDLLARASVLEVDVDQDSSADAGRVAEDEDTAEEPTAEWTLEALSALLDQLDEQAPVQAEALRLATPDRRGRVSREEVYALGDYADDRMLRGFTRPYRRLTASLQARGLIPAGVPQIFVARYPDGVKTSYFSVPDEVPPLLDALARS
;
A
#
# COMPACT_ATOMS: atom_id res chain seq x y z
N MET A 1 -34.40 0.79 29.13
CA MET A 1 -34.73 0.77 27.69
C MET A 1 -33.56 1.42 27.01
N ASN A 2 -32.97 0.74 26.03
CA ASN A 2 -31.80 1.21 25.30
C ASN A 2 -32.27 1.85 23.98
N GLY A 3 -31.61 2.91 23.54
CA GLY A 3 -31.81 3.57 22.26
C GLY A 3 -31.16 2.80 21.10
N LEU A 4 -31.37 3.31 19.89
CA LEU A 4 -30.90 2.69 18.63
C LEU A 4 -29.36 2.57 18.55
N TYR A 5 -28.64 3.44 19.26
CA TYR A 5 -27.18 3.52 19.22
C TYR A 5 -26.55 3.22 20.59
N ASP A 6 -27.28 2.56 21.48
CA ASP A 6 -26.78 2.21 22.82
C ASP A 6 -26.11 0.83 22.81
N GLY A 7 -25.09 0.65 23.64
CA GLY A 7 -24.36 -0.62 23.78
C GLY A 7 -23.65 -1.00 22.48
N GLU A 8 -23.84 -2.24 22.03
CA GLU A 8 -23.18 -2.80 20.83
C GLU A 8 -23.49 -2.05 19.53
N PHE A 9 -24.52 -1.20 19.51
CA PHE A 9 -24.90 -0.43 18.32
C PHE A 9 -24.23 0.95 18.21
N ALA A 10 -23.44 1.35 19.21
CA ALA A 10 -22.74 2.64 19.21
C ALA A 10 -21.82 2.81 17.98
N GLY A 11 -21.21 1.73 17.52
CA GLY A 11 -20.32 1.71 16.36
C GLY A 11 -20.99 2.07 15.02
N TYR A 12 -22.32 1.93 14.92
CA TYR A 12 -23.07 2.25 13.69
C TYR A 12 -23.48 3.73 13.59
N LYS A 13 -23.10 4.57 14.56
CA LYS A 13 -23.41 5.99 14.53
C LYS A 13 -22.51 6.74 13.55
N ILE A 14 -23.05 6.97 12.35
CA ILE A 14 -22.41 7.76 11.29
C ILE A 14 -22.24 9.22 11.75
N ALA A 15 -21.07 9.79 11.49
CA ALA A 15 -20.77 11.19 11.81
C ALA A 15 -21.40 12.13 10.77
N SER A 16 -22.06 13.21 11.23
CA SER A 16 -22.46 14.29 10.33
C SER A 16 -21.26 15.16 9.92
N PRO A 17 -21.36 15.95 8.84
CA PRO A 17 -20.32 16.91 8.47
C PRO A 17 -19.96 17.88 9.61
N GLU A 18 -20.94 18.33 10.39
CA GLU A 18 -20.74 19.21 11.53
C GLU A 18 -20.03 18.50 12.69
N GLU A 19 -20.30 17.20 12.91
CA GLU A 19 -19.60 16.40 13.92
C GLU A 19 -18.14 16.17 13.52
N LEU A 20 -17.85 15.96 12.23
CA LEU A 20 -16.47 15.91 11.72
C LEU A 20 -15.73 17.25 11.87
N ASP A 21 -16.40 18.36 11.58
CA ASP A 21 -15.83 19.70 11.79
C ASP A 21 -15.60 19.97 13.29
N GLY A 22 -16.49 19.48 14.16
CA GLY A 22 -16.31 19.49 15.61
C GLY A 22 -15.09 18.67 16.04
N ALA A 23 -14.93 17.45 15.51
CA ALA A 23 -13.77 16.60 15.76
C ALA A 23 -12.47 17.29 15.34
N LEU A 24 -12.43 17.96 14.19
CA LEU A 24 -11.26 18.74 13.76
C LEU A 24 -10.88 19.85 14.72
N ARG A 25 -11.83 20.44 15.46
CA ARG A 25 -11.55 21.51 16.44
C ARG A 25 -11.15 20.98 17.81
N GLU A 26 -11.70 19.84 18.23
CA GLU A 26 -11.66 19.41 19.64
C GLU A 26 -10.92 18.07 19.87
N ALA A 27 -10.99 17.15 18.91
CA ALA A 27 -10.41 15.81 19.03
C ALA A 27 -8.88 15.84 19.08
N VAL A 28 -8.29 14.79 19.65
CA VAL A 28 -6.91 14.44 19.36
C VAL A 28 -6.83 14.01 17.90
N VAL A 29 -5.87 14.55 17.17
CA VAL A 29 -5.63 14.24 15.75
C VAL A 29 -4.36 13.43 15.65
N ALA A 30 -4.50 12.11 15.46
CA ALA A 30 -3.38 11.21 15.27
C ALA A 30 -3.04 11.09 13.78
N VAL A 31 -1.78 11.33 13.41
CA VAL A 31 -1.34 11.26 12.00
C VAL A 31 -0.53 10.00 11.77
N ASP A 32 -0.92 9.26 10.73
CA ASP A 32 -0.29 8.03 10.29
C ASP A 32 1.01 8.28 9.50
N ALA A 33 1.85 7.26 9.36
CA ALA A 33 3.13 7.32 8.68
C ALA A 33 2.97 7.69 7.20
N ASN A 34 1.98 7.10 6.53
CA ASN A 34 1.72 7.32 5.10
C ASN A 34 1.47 8.81 4.79
N VAL A 35 0.75 9.52 5.65
CA VAL A 35 0.47 10.95 5.50
C VAL A 35 1.74 11.79 5.63
N LEU A 36 2.64 11.44 6.56
CA LEU A 36 3.93 12.12 6.71
C LEU A 36 4.85 11.85 5.52
N LEU A 37 4.81 10.65 4.96
CA LEU A 37 5.57 10.27 3.77
C LEU A 37 5.07 11.02 2.52
N ASP A 38 3.77 11.29 2.44
CA ASP A 38 3.17 11.98 1.30
C ASP A 38 3.63 13.44 1.15
N LEU A 39 4.12 14.07 2.22
CA LEU A 39 4.80 15.38 2.13
C LEU A 39 5.98 15.38 1.13
N TYR A 40 6.62 14.22 0.91
CA TYR A 40 7.69 14.08 -0.09
C TYR A 40 7.18 13.83 -1.51
N ARG A 41 5.90 13.46 -1.66
CA ARG A 41 5.25 13.09 -2.93
C ARG A 41 4.40 14.21 -3.48
N PHE A 42 3.78 14.98 -2.60
CA PHE A 42 3.03 16.17 -2.91
C PHE A 42 3.89 17.26 -3.54
N SER A 43 3.20 18.18 -4.24
CA SER A 43 3.80 19.44 -4.68
C SER A 43 4.33 20.24 -3.47
N PRO A 44 5.30 21.14 -3.66
CA PRO A 44 5.77 22.02 -2.60
C PRO A 44 4.64 22.82 -1.93
N GLN A 45 3.67 23.29 -2.72
CA GLN A 45 2.51 24.05 -2.23
C GLN A 45 1.61 23.18 -1.35
N THR A 46 1.20 22.02 -1.84
CA THR A 46 0.37 21.06 -1.08
C THR A 46 1.03 20.63 0.22
N SER A 47 2.36 20.39 0.19
CA SER A 47 3.14 20.05 1.38
C SER A 47 3.14 21.19 2.40
N SER A 48 3.31 22.44 1.94
CA SER A 48 3.24 23.62 2.79
C SER A 48 1.86 23.77 3.43
N ASP A 49 0.79 23.58 2.66
CA ASP A 49 -0.58 23.72 3.14
C ASP A 49 -0.96 22.62 4.14
N LEU A 50 -0.51 21.38 3.93
CA LEU A 50 -0.69 20.30 4.91
C LEU A 50 0.09 20.58 6.21
N ILE A 51 1.33 21.08 6.12
CA ILE A 51 2.12 21.47 7.30
C ILE A 51 1.45 22.63 8.07
N LYS A 52 0.91 23.64 7.38
CA LYS A 52 0.13 24.72 8.02
C LYS A 52 -1.11 24.17 8.72
N THR A 53 -1.81 23.24 8.06
CA THR A 53 -2.98 22.57 8.62
C THR A 53 -2.61 21.82 9.90
N PHE A 54 -1.54 21.02 9.88
CA PHE A 54 -1.03 20.36 11.08
C PHE A 54 -0.59 21.35 12.18
N THR A 55 0.02 22.46 11.80
CA THR A 55 0.44 23.51 12.75
C THR A 55 -0.77 24.09 13.49
N SER A 56 -1.89 24.31 12.80
CA SER A 56 -3.12 24.86 13.39
C SER A 56 -3.78 23.94 14.44
N LEU A 57 -3.48 22.64 14.39
CA LEU A 57 -3.98 21.67 15.37
C LEU A 57 -3.33 21.85 16.75
N GLY A 58 -2.13 22.43 16.82
CA GLY A 58 -1.43 22.71 18.06
C GLY A 58 -1.21 21.45 18.90
N ASP A 59 -1.60 21.50 20.18
CA ASP A 59 -1.40 20.39 21.14
C ASP A 59 -2.32 19.18 20.90
N ARG A 60 -3.23 19.27 19.92
CA ARG A 60 -4.11 18.16 19.53
C ARG A 60 -3.46 17.22 18.54
N LEU A 61 -2.48 17.70 17.78
CA LEU A 61 -1.73 16.87 16.85
C LEU A 61 -0.85 15.90 17.63
N VAL A 62 -0.92 14.63 17.27
CA VAL A 62 -0.04 13.59 17.78
C VAL A 62 0.38 12.65 16.65
N VAL A 63 1.59 12.12 16.74
CA VAL A 63 2.08 11.04 15.87
C VAL A 63 2.38 9.83 16.76
N PRO A 64 1.69 8.70 16.56
CA PRO A 64 2.06 7.44 17.21
C PRO A 64 3.54 7.11 16.97
N HIS A 65 4.24 6.65 18.00
CA HIS A 65 5.64 6.27 17.89
C HIS A 65 5.87 5.23 16.78
N GLN A 66 4.94 4.28 16.61
CA GLN A 66 5.01 3.31 15.52
C GLN A 66 4.92 3.99 14.14
N ALA A 67 4.00 4.95 13.96
CA ALA A 67 3.91 5.72 12.73
C ALA A 67 5.22 6.47 12.43
N LEU A 68 5.87 7.03 13.46
CA LEU A 68 7.17 7.69 13.28
C LEU A 68 8.30 6.70 12.95
N ARG A 69 8.31 5.49 13.53
CA ARG A 69 9.26 4.43 13.15
C ARG A 69 9.12 4.07 11.68
N GLU A 70 7.89 3.92 11.22
CA GLU A 70 7.59 3.59 9.82
C GLU A 70 7.96 4.72 8.86
N PHE A 71 7.69 5.96 9.25
CA PHE A 71 8.17 7.13 8.54
C PHE A 71 9.69 7.07 8.33
N TRP A 72 10.48 6.82 9.38
CA TRP A 72 11.94 6.73 9.25
C TRP A 72 12.40 5.57 8.37
N ARG A 73 11.72 4.42 8.46
CA ARG A 73 12.00 3.25 7.63
C ARG A 73 11.80 3.54 6.14
N HIS A 74 10.77 4.31 5.80
CA HIS A 74 10.32 4.49 4.42
C HIS A 74 10.63 5.87 3.81
N ARG A 75 11.09 6.85 4.61
CA ARG A 75 11.33 8.24 4.18
C ARG A 75 12.24 8.34 2.96
N GLN A 76 13.38 7.64 2.94
CA GLN A 76 14.31 7.72 1.81
C GLN A 76 13.68 7.23 0.51
N ARG A 77 12.82 6.21 0.59
CA ARG A 77 12.06 5.70 -0.57
C ARG A 77 11.03 6.73 -1.03
N ALA A 78 10.27 7.34 -0.11
CA ALA A 78 9.30 8.38 -0.43
C ALA A 78 9.96 9.59 -1.11
N GLN A 79 11.11 10.05 -0.58
CA GLN A 79 11.91 11.13 -1.17
C GLN A 79 12.41 10.81 -2.60
N GLY A 80 12.69 9.53 -2.88
CA GLY A 80 13.10 9.09 -4.22
C GLY A 80 11.95 8.88 -5.21
N SER A 81 10.70 8.84 -4.75
CA SER A 81 9.53 8.47 -5.58
C SER A 81 9.34 9.37 -6.80
N PRO A 82 9.37 10.72 -6.70
CA PRO A 82 9.21 11.60 -7.87
C PRO A 82 10.28 11.38 -8.95
N ARG A 83 11.52 11.07 -8.54
CA ARG A 83 12.62 10.74 -9.46
C ARG A 83 12.39 9.40 -10.14
N GLY A 84 11.90 8.41 -9.39
CA GLY A 84 11.51 7.10 -9.92
C GLY A 84 10.40 7.20 -10.96
N ALA A 85 9.33 7.93 -10.65
CA ALA A 85 8.21 8.18 -11.56
C ALA A 85 8.66 8.91 -12.83
N THR A 86 9.47 9.96 -12.68
CA THR A 86 10.04 10.68 -13.83
C THR A 86 10.85 9.76 -14.72
N LYS A 87 11.71 8.92 -14.13
CA LYS A 87 12.51 7.94 -14.87
C LYS A 87 11.61 6.95 -15.63
N ALA A 88 10.63 6.35 -14.96
CA ALA A 88 9.70 5.41 -15.58
C ALA A 88 8.94 6.04 -16.76
N ALA A 89 8.45 7.27 -16.59
CA ALA A 89 7.80 8.02 -17.67
C ALA A 89 8.75 8.30 -18.83
N THR A 90 9.99 8.72 -18.57
CA THR A 90 10.99 8.95 -19.63
C THR A 90 11.36 7.68 -20.38
N ASP A 91 11.47 6.54 -19.68
CA ASP A 91 11.78 5.24 -20.29
C ASP A 91 10.60 4.74 -21.14
N ALA A 92 9.37 4.93 -20.66
CA ALA A 92 8.14 4.60 -21.41
C ALA A 92 8.01 5.46 -22.68
N LEU A 93 8.24 6.78 -22.59
CA LEU A 93 8.27 7.67 -23.75
C LEU A 93 9.32 7.24 -24.78
N ALA A 94 10.52 6.84 -24.33
CA ALA A 94 11.56 6.34 -25.21
C ALA A 94 11.14 5.05 -25.93
N LYS A 95 10.47 4.13 -25.22
CA LYS A 95 9.94 2.88 -25.79
C LYS A 95 8.85 3.16 -26.82
N SER A 96 7.90 4.03 -26.51
CA SER A 96 6.84 4.45 -27.45
C SER A 96 7.42 5.14 -28.68
N GLY A 97 8.43 6.00 -28.50
CA GLY A 97 9.19 6.61 -29.59
C GLY A 97 9.79 5.59 -30.55
N ARG A 98 10.47 4.56 -30.01
CA ARG A 98 11.00 3.45 -30.83
C ARG A 98 9.89 2.73 -31.58
N SER A 99 8.79 2.39 -30.91
CA SER A 99 7.65 1.72 -31.54
C SER A 99 7.04 2.55 -32.68
N MET A 100 6.88 3.86 -32.50
CA MET A 100 6.38 4.75 -33.55
C MET A 100 7.33 4.79 -34.76
N ASN A 101 8.65 4.89 -34.50
CA ASN A 101 9.66 4.85 -35.56
C ASN A 101 9.68 3.52 -36.33
N ASP A 102 9.49 2.39 -35.65
CA ASP A 102 9.40 1.07 -36.28
C ASP A 102 8.17 0.94 -37.19
N CYS A 103 7.01 1.47 -36.74
CA CYS A 103 5.80 1.55 -37.55
C CYS A 103 6.02 2.41 -38.81
N LEU A 104 6.62 3.61 -38.66
CA LEU A 104 6.93 4.49 -39.79
C LEU A 104 7.89 3.83 -40.78
N THR A 105 8.91 3.13 -40.28
CA THR A 105 9.87 2.38 -41.10
C THR A 105 9.18 1.26 -41.90
N THR A 106 8.24 0.56 -41.26
CA THR A 106 7.47 -0.52 -41.89
C THR A 106 6.55 0.02 -42.98
N TRP A 107 5.83 1.11 -42.68
CA TRP A 107 4.98 1.80 -43.65
C TRP A 107 5.78 2.34 -44.85
N ALA A 108 6.92 2.99 -44.60
CA ALA A 108 7.76 3.55 -45.66
C ALA A 108 8.26 2.47 -46.64
N LYS A 109 8.64 1.30 -46.12
CA LYS A 109 8.99 0.12 -46.94
C LYS A 109 7.82 -0.37 -47.80
N ALA A 110 6.60 -0.37 -47.25
CA ALA A 110 5.42 -0.86 -47.95
C ALA A 110 4.96 0.07 -49.08
N VAL A 111 5.14 1.38 -48.92
CA VAL A 111 4.67 2.40 -49.88
C VAL A 111 5.78 2.90 -50.82
N GLY A 112 7.04 2.51 -50.59
CA GLY A 112 8.18 2.89 -51.43
C GLY A 112 8.64 4.33 -51.21
N VAL A 113 8.47 4.84 -49.99
CA VAL A 113 8.86 6.20 -49.58
C VAL A 113 10.39 6.32 -49.58
N ASN A 114 10.92 7.46 -50.01
CA ASN A 114 12.36 7.71 -50.03
C ASN A 114 12.92 7.95 -48.61
N ASN A 115 14.23 7.75 -48.44
CA ASN A 115 14.87 7.86 -47.12
C ASN A 115 14.77 9.26 -46.50
N SER A 116 14.68 10.33 -47.31
CA SER A 116 14.53 11.70 -46.80
C SER A 116 13.18 11.94 -46.14
N GLU A 117 12.09 11.46 -46.75
CA GLU A 117 10.73 11.58 -46.19
C GLU A 117 10.57 10.74 -44.92
N LEU A 118 11.14 9.53 -44.88
CA LEU A 118 11.17 8.72 -43.65
C LEU A 118 11.99 9.40 -42.54
N ALA A 119 13.12 10.02 -42.88
CA ALA A 119 13.94 10.76 -41.93
C ALA A 119 13.19 11.96 -41.34
N GLU A 120 12.39 12.67 -42.14
CA GLU A 120 11.56 13.77 -41.66
C GLU A 120 10.49 13.30 -40.67
N LEU A 121 9.75 12.24 -41.00
CA LEU A 121 8.69 11.70 -40.14
C LEU A 121 9.24 11.14 -38.81
N THR A 122 10.32 10.37 -38.88
CA THR A 122 11.00 9.86 -37.67
C THR A 122 11.65 10.98 -36.86
N GLY A 123 12.12 12.04 -37.52
CA GLY A 123 12.57 13.28 -36.90
C GLY A 123 11.49 13.92 -36.03
N GLN A 124 10.26 14.07 -36.53
CA GLN A 124 9.14 14.63 -35.77
C GLN A 124 8.82 13.82 -34.50
N VAL A 125 8.84 12.48 -34.60
CA VAL A 125 8.66 11.60 -33.45
C VAL A 125 9.77 11.81 -32.41
N ASN A 126 11.02 11.86 -32.86
CA ASN A 126 12.16 12.05 -31.97
C ASN A 126 12.13 13.43 -31.29
N GLU A 127 11.79 14.49 -32.02
CA GLU A 127 11.62 15.84 -31.46
C GLU A 127 10.52 15.89 -30.40
N LEU A 128 9.36 15.28 -30.67
CA LEU A 128 8.26 15.19 -29.71
C LEU A 128 8.70 14.46 -28.44
N VAL A 129 9.28 13.27 -28.57
CA VAL A 129 9.71 12.45 -27.44
C VAL A 129 10.77 13.18 -26.62
N ASN A 130 11.80 13.75 -27.27
CA ASN A 130 12.85 14.51 -26.59
C ASN A 130 12.27 15.75 -25.89
N GLY A 131 11.35 16.47 -26.54
CA GLY A 131 10.70 17.64 -25.96
C GLY A 131 9.89 17.30 -24.71
N LEU A 132 9.16 16.18 -24.72
CA LEU A 132 8.43 15.69 -23.55
C LEU A 132 9.38 15.27 -22.43
N GLN A 133 10.43 14.49 -22.74
CA GLN A 133 11.43 14.08 -21.75
C GLN A 133 12.13 15.28 -21.10
N GLN A 134 12.49 16.31 -21.87
CA GLN A 134 13.08 17.54 -21.33
C GLN A 134 12.10 18.27 -20.40
N LYS A 135 10.82 18.38 -20.77
CA LYS A 135 9.82 19.00 -19.90
C LYS A 135 9.65 18.25 -18.57
N LEU A 136 9.62 16.92 -18.59
CA LEU A 136 9.55 16.12 -17.36
C LEU A 136 10.76 16.35 -16.46
N GLN A 137 11.97 16.38 -17.03
CA GLN A 137 13.20 16.66 -16.29
C GLN A 137 13.21 18.10 -15.73
N GLN A 138 12.67 19.06 -16.47
CA GLN A 138 12.51 20.44 -15.98
C GLN A 138 11.56 20.49 -14.79
N VAL A 139 10.39 19.85 -14.85
CA VAL A 139 9.44 19.81 -13.72
C VAL A 139 10.09 19.22 -12.48
N LEU A 140 10.81 18.09 -12.62
CA LEU A 140 11.55 17.47 -11.53
C LEU A 140 12.62 18.41 -10.96
N ALA A 141 13.39 19.07 -11.82
CA ALA A 141 14.44 19.99 -11.39
C ALA A 141 13.90 21.22 -10.64
N HIS A 142 12.74 21.75 -11.03
CA HIS A 142 12.09 22.84 -10.29
C HIS A 142 11.65 22.36 -8.90
N ALA A 143 11.01 21.19 -8.82
CA ALA A 143 10.59 20.60 -7.54
C ALA A 143 11.78 20.26 -6.62
N ASP A 144 12.92 19.82 -7.19
CA ASP A 144 14.14 19.53 -6.44
C ASP A 144 14.86 20.82 -5.99
N ALA A 145 14.84 21.88 -6.80
CA ALA A 145 15.46 23.17 -6.46
C ALA A 145 14.81 23.80 -5.22
N ASP A 146 13.48 23.71 -5.13
CA ASP A 146 12.70 24.16 -3.96
C ASP A 146 12.97 23.32 -2.70
N ARG A 147 13.62 22.16 -2.86
CA ARG A 147 13.93 21.18 -1.79
C ARG A 147 15.42 21.08 -1.46
N THR A 148 16.21 22.13 -1.67
CA THR A 148 17.64 22.12 -1.31
C THR A 148 17.81 21.76 0.18
N GLY A 149 18.42 20.62 0.49
CA GLY A 149 18.48 20.07 1.85
C GLY A 149 17.34 19.09 2.12
N ASP A 150 16.76 19.14 3.32
CA ASP A 150 15.46 18.49 3.59
C ASP A 150 14.55 19.43 4.40
N PRO A 151 13.93 20.42 3.73
CA PRO A 151 13.07 21.40 4.40
C PRO A 151 11.79 20.77 4.97
N ILE A 152 11.37 19.60 4.48
CA ILE A 152 10.23 18.87 5.03
C ILE A 152 10.62 18.30 6.40
N LEU A 153 11.77 17.64 6.48
CA LEU A 153 12.26 17.10 7.75
C LEU A 153 12.48 18.21 8.79
N GLU A 154 13.07 19.35 8.39
CA GLU A 154 13.28 20.50 9.28
C GLU A 154 11.94 21.05 9.84
N GLN A 155 10.93 21.18 8.99
CA GLN A 155 9.59 21.60 9.42
C GLN A 155 8.92 20.56 10.32
N LEU A 156 9.06 19.27 10.00
CA LEU A 156 8.54 18.18 10.82
C LEU A 156 9.24 18.10 12.18
N GLU A 157 10.55 18.39 12.28
CA GLU A 157 11.28 18.41 13.54
C GLU A 157 10.69 19.43 14.52
N GLU A 158 10.41 20.65 14.04
CA GLU A 158 9.78 21.68 14.86
C GLU A 158 8.31 21.37 15.13
N LEU A 159 7.56 20.97 14.10
CA LEU A 159 6.14 20.64 14.20
C LEU A 159 5.88 19.45 15.13
N LEU A 160 6.73 18.45 15.18
CA LEU A 160 6.49 17.23 15.97
C LEU A 160 7.13 17.29 17.36
N ARG A 161 7.79 18.39 17.73
CA ARG A 161 8.40 18.54 19.06
C ARG A 161 7.33 18.42 20.16
N GLY A 162 7.47 17.37 20.99
CA GLY A 162 6.52 17.08 22.07
C GLY A 162 5.18 16.49 21.60
N ARG A 163 5.04 16.15 20.32
CA ARG A 163 3.80 15.64 19.70
C ARG A 163 3.94 14.20 19.19
N VAL A 164 4.97 13.48 19.65
CA VAL A 164 5.15 12.05 19.34
C VAL A 164 4.86 11.27 20.61
N THR A 165 4.07 10.19 20.52
CA THR A 165 3.83 9.34 21.70
C THR A 165 5.13 8.68 22.17
N ALA A 166 5.19 8.31 23.44
CA ALA A 166 6.31 7.52 23.94
C ALA A 166 6.35 6.14 23.24
N PRO A 167 7.54 5.53 23.08
CA PRO A 167 7.62 4.11 22.74
C PRO A 167 6.92 3.28 23.81
N LEU A 168 6.36 2.14 23.41
CA LEU A 168 5.85 1.15 24.36
C LEU A 168 7.01 0.57 25.16
N ALA A 169 6.75 0.15 26.40
CA ALA A 169 7.69 -0.68 27.14
C ALA A 169 7.87 -2.03 26.44
N ASP A 170 9.01 -2.70 26.62
CA ASP A 170 9.33 -3.93 25.89
C ASP A 170 8.29 -5.05 26.12
N ASP A 171 7.79 -5.19 27.34
CA ASP A 171 6.74 -6.15 27.71
C ASP A 171 5.39 -5.79 27.07
N GLU A 172 5.00 -4.52 27.18
CA GLU A 172 3.79 -3.99 26.54
C GLU A 172 3.83 -4.14 25.01
N HIS A 173 5.00 -3.93 24.39
CA HIS A 173 5.20 -4.12 22.96
C HIS A 173 5.01 -5.58 22.56
N VAL A 174 5.58 -6.52 23.33
CA VAL A 174 5.41 -7.96 23.08
C VAL A 174 3.94 -8.36 23.17
N ASP A 175 3.22 -7.88 24.19
CA ASP A 175 1.79 -8.14 24.36
C ASP A 175 0.97 -7.55 23.21
N CYS A 176 1.30 -6.33 22.77
CA CYS A 176 0.62 -5.70 21.64
C CYS A 176 0.86 -6.45 20.32
N VAL A 177 2.08 -6.94 20.07
CA VAL A 177 2.38 -7.76 18.89
C VAL A 177 1.64 -9.10 18.94
N ALA A 178 1.53 -9.72 20.12
CA ALA A 178 0.76 -10.94 20.29
C ALA A 178 -0.74 -10.73 20.02
N GLU A 179 -1.31 -9.64 20.53
CA GLU A 179 -2.70 -9.26 20.27
C GLU A 179 -2.94 -8.93 18.80
N ALA A 180 -2.02 -8.20 18.15
CA ALA A 180 -2.10 -7.92 16.72
C ALA A 180 -2.16 -9.21 15.88
N ASN A 181 -1.29 -10.18 16.18
CA ASN A 181 -1.31 -11.48 15.48
C ASN A 181 -2.63 -12.23 15.71
N ARG A 182 -3.13 -12.23 16.95
CA ARG A 182 -4.44 -12.84 17.27
C ARG A 182 -5.59 -12.15 16.55
N ARG A 183 -5.53 -10.82 16.37
CA ARG A 183 -6.51 -10.05 15.58
C ARG A 183 -6.44 -10.39 14.11
N ILE A 184 -5.24 -10.45 13.54
CA ILE A 184 -5.02 -10.86 12.14
C ILE A 184 -5.61 -12.25 11.90
N ASP A 185 -5.30 -13.23 12.76
CA ASP A 185 -5.78 -14.62 12.64
C ASP A 185 -7.32 -14.71 12.75
N ALA A 186 -7.94 -13.80 13.51
CA ALA A 186 -9.38 -13.75 13.72
C ALA A 186 -10.12 -12.76 12.81
N GLU A 187 -9.43 -12.13 11.85
CA GLU A 187 -9.96 -11.07 10.98
C GLU A 187 -10.61 -9.92 11.76
N ILE A 188 -10.03 -9.57 12.92
CA ILE A 188 -10.46 -8.46 13.77
C ILE A 188 -9.67 -7.20 13.38
N PRO A 189 -10.32 -6.05 13.11
CA PRO A 189 -9.63 -4.83 12.75
C PRO A 189 -8.86 -4.18 13.92
N PRO A 190 -7.89 -3.28 13.64
CA PRO A 190 -7.29 -3.03 12.33
C PRO A 190 -6.08 -3.95 12.06
N GLY A 191 -5.67 -4.07 10.80
CA GLY A 191 -4.41 -4.72 10.39
C GLY A 191 -4.55 -6.15 9.87
N TYR A 192 -5.74 -6.76 9.87
CA TYR A 192 -5.90 -8.13 9.35
C TYR A 192 -5.67 -8.23 7.84
N LYS A 193 -5.78 -7.11 7.10
CA LYS A 193 -5.42 -7.06 5.68
C LYS A 193 -3.92 -7.14 5.43
N ASP A 194 -3.12 -6.91 6.45
CA ASP A 194 -1.66 -6.98 6.38
C ASP A 194 -1.10 -8.36 6.75
N ALA A 195 -1.94 -9.41 6.76
CA ALA A 195 -1.53 -10.79 7.06
C ALA A 195 -0.32 -11.26 6.22
N GLY A 196 -0.18 -10.78 4.97
CA GLY A 196 0.95 -11.09 4.10
C GLY A 196 2.31 -10.54 4.59
N LYS A 197 2.32 -9.55 5.48
CA LYS A 197 3.52 -8.90 6.04
C LYS A 197 4.02 -9.58 7.32
N GLN A 198 3.33 -10.60 7.84
CA GLN A 198 3.81 -11.41 8.98
C GLN A 198 5.16 -12.11 8.70
N GLU A 199 5.51 -12.28 7.42
CA GLU A 199 6.78 -12.91 7.00
C GLU A 199 7.95 -11.94 6.82
N ASP A 200 7.75 -10.63 6.98
CA ASP A 200 8.84 -9.66 6.90
C ASP A 200 9.77 -9.78 8.12
N ASP A 201 11.09 -9.73 7.92
CA ASP A 201 12.14 -9.77 8.97
C ASP A 201 12.11 -8.54 9.92
N SER A 202 11.02 -7.76 9.93
CA SER A 202 10.83 -6.64 10.85
C SER A 202 10.37 -7.14 12.22
N ALA A 203 10.86 -6.51 13.29
CA ALA A 203 10.52 -6.89 14.68
C ALA A 203 9.01 -6.84 14.99
N ASP A 204 8.23 -6.11 14.18
CA ASP A 204 6.80 -5.89 14.40
C ASP A 204 5.92 -6.70 13.43
N GLY A 205 6.48 -7.34 12.39
CA GLY A 205 5.71 -8.11 11.39
C GLY A 205 4.50 -7.34 10.83
N GLY A 206 3.33 -7.99 10.83
CA GLY A 206 2.04 -7.38 10.46
C GLY A 206 1.38 -6.54 11.56
N ALA A 207 2.05 -6.26 12.69
CA ALA A 207 1.44 -5.57 13.83
C ALA A 207 1.41 -4.04 13.72
N GLY A 208 1.96 -3.46 12.65
CA GLY A 208 2.10 -1.99 12.48
C GLY A 208 0.79 -1.24 12.70
N ASP A 209 -0.25 -1.60 11.95
CA ASP A 209 -1.59 -0.97 12.02
C ASP A 209 -2.17 -1.02 13.43
N TYR A 210 -2.10 -2.18 14.10
CA TYR A 210 -2.59 -2.33 15.46
C TYR A 210 -1.79 -1.48 16.45
N LEU A 211 -0.47 -1.40 16.30
CA LEU A 211 0.38 -0.57 17.17
C LEU A 211 0.09 0.93 17.01
N VAL A 212 -0.16 1.39 15.77
CA VAL A 212 -0.60 2.77 15.48
C VAL A 212 -1.95 3.04 16.14
N TRP A 213 -2.93 2.15 15.94
CA TRP A 213 -4.25 2.19 16.56
C TRP A 213 -4.18 2.26 18.09
N TYR A 214 -3.41 1.35 18.69
CA TYR A 214 -3.27 1.21 20.13
C TYR A 214 -2.67 2.47 20.76
N GLN A 215 -1.58 2.98 20.19
CA GLN A 215 -0.91 4.18 20.70
C GLN A 215 -1.77 5.44 20.54
N ALA A 216 -2.47 5.60 19.41
CA ALA A 216 -3.39 6.71 19.20
C ALA A 216 -4.57 6.67 20.19
N THR A 217 -5.16 5.49 20.37
CA THR A 217 -6.27 5.25 21.30
C THR A 217 -5.86 5.54 22.74
N ARG A 218 -4.72 4.99 23.18
CA ARG A 218 -4.18 5.24 24.52
C ARG A 218 -3.95 6.73 24.77
N TYR A 219 -3.31 7.42 23.82
CA TYR A 219 -3.04 8.85 23.98
C TYR A 219 -4.34 9.67 24.07
N ALA A 220 -5.33 9.41 23.21
CA ALA A 220 -6.60 10.12 23.25
C ALA A 220 -7.44 9.80 24.49
N GLN A 221 -7.39 8.56 24.98
CA GLN A 221 -7.98 8.14 26.26
C GLN A 221 -7.35 8.91 27.43
N GLU A 222 -6.02 9.03 27.49
CA GLU A 222 -5.32 9.81 28.51
C GLU A 222 -5.68 11.32 28.47
N LYS A 223 -6.12 11.82 27.32
CA LYS A 223 -6.63 13.19 27.15
C LYS A 223 -8.14 13.33 27.34
N GLU A 224 -8.86 12.23 27.55
CA GLU A 224 -10.31 12.16 27.64
C GLU A 224 -11.04 12.81 26.44
N ARG A 225 -10.50 12.64 25.23
CA ARG A 225 -10.99 13.29 24.00
C ARG A 225 -11.47 12.27 22.97
N ASP A 226 -12.27 12.76 22.02
CA ASP A 226 -12.48 12.05 20.76
C ASP A 226 -11.14 11.88 20.03
N LEU A 227 -11.08 10.87 19.16
CA LEU A 227 -9.91 10.56 18.35
C LEU A 227 -10.26 10.69 16.88
N LEU A 228 -9.48 11.49 16.15
CA LEU A 228 -9.50 11.58 14.69
C LEU A 228 -8.17 11.07 14.16
N ILE A 229 -8.19 9.96 13.42
CA ILE A 229 -6.98 9.44 12.76
C ILE A 229 -6.96 9.96 11.33
N VAL A 230 -5.87 10.61 10.96
CA VAL A 230 -5.58 11.02 9.58
C VAL A 230 -4.71 9.94 8.95
N THR A 231 -5.25 9.22 7.99
CA THR A 231 -4.56 8.15 7.26
C THR A 231 -4.93 8.19 5.79
N ARG A 232 -4.00 7.81 4.92
CA ARG A 232 -4.29 7.53 3.51
C ARG A 232 -4.74 6.09 3.29
N ASP A 233 -4.60 5.21 4.28
CA ASP A 233 -5.06 3.82 4.15
C ASP A 233 -6.58 3.80 3.93
N GLU A 234 -7.04 3.16 2.86
CA GLU A 234 -8.46 3.02 2.49
C GLU A 234 -8.99 1.58 2.67
N LYS A 235 -8.24 0.71 3.34
CA LYS A 235 -8.57 -0.70 3.53
C LYS A 235 -9.85 -0.87 4.36
N GLU A 236 -10.54 -1.98 4.11
CA GLU A 236 -11.83 -2.32 4.74
C GLU A 236 -11.73 -2.70 6.24
N ASP A 237 -10.52 -2.92 6.75
CA ASP A 237 -10.27 -3.15 8.17
C ASP A 237 -10.14 -1.84 8.95
N TRP A 238 -10.00 -0.70 8.27
CA TRP A 238 -10.10 0.63 8.87
C TRP A 238 -11.44 1.30 8.59
N TRP A 239 -11.91 1.22 7.34
CA TRP A 239 -13.06 1.97 6.86
C TRP A 239 -14.32 1.14 6.68
N TRP A 240 -15.45 1.70 7.13
CA TRP A 240 -16.77 1.26 6.68
C TRP A 240 -17.09 1.89 5.33
N ARG A 241 -17.20 1.05 4.30
CA ARG A 241 -17.43 1.49 2.92
C ARG A 241 -18.72 0.89 2.33
N GLN A 242 -19.34 1.64 1.43
CA GLN A 242 -20.39 1.16 0.55
C GLN A 242 -20.00 1.45 -0.90
N GLY A 243 -19.45 0.45 -1.59
CA GLY A 243 -18.83 0.66 -2.90
C GLY A 243 -17.65 1.63 -2.79
N ALA A 244 -17.69 2.72 -3.55
CA ALA A 244 -16.66 3.76 -3.53
C ALA A 244 -16.83 4.78 -2.38
N GLU A 245 -17.96 4.76 -1.66
CA GLU A 245 -18.26 5.75 -0.63
C GLU A 245 -17.68 5.35 0.74
N PHE A 246 -17.02 6.31 1.40
CA PHE A 246 -16.52 6.18 2.77
C PHE A 246 -17.55 6.69 3.76
N ILE A 247 -18.11 5.78 4.56
CA ILE A 247 -19.13 6.12 5.56
C ILE A 247 -18.48 6.63 6.85
N GLY A 248 -17.33 6.04 7.23
CA GLY A 248 -16.59 6.39 8.45
C GLY A 248 -15.68 5.26 8.91
N PRO A 249 -15.23 5.26 10.17
CA PRO A 249 -14.49 4.14 10.72
C PRO A 249 -15.34 2.87 10.72
N ARG A 250 -14.68 1.71 10.72
CA ARG A 250 -15.36 0.43 10.93
C ARG A 250 -16.21 0.46 12.22
N PRO A 251 -17.44 -0.10 12.21
CA PRO A 251 -18.28 -0.14 13.40
C PRO A 251 -17.59 -0.81 14.58
N GLU A 252 -16.78 -1.85 14.33
CA GLU A 252 -16.03 -2.57 15.36
C GLU A 252 -14.99 -1.67 16.05
N LEU A 253 -14.24 -0.87 15.29
CA LEU A 253 -13.27 0.10 15.84
C LEU A 253 -13.97 1.22 16.60
N SER A 254 -15.09 1.70 16.05
CA SER A 254 -15.89 2.76 16.69
C SER A 254 -16.48 2.28 18.02
N LEU A 255 -16.97 1.04 18.07
CA LEU A 255 -17.48 0.41 19.29
C LEU A 255 -16.35 0.18 20.29
N GLU A 256 -15.22 -0.40 19.86
CA GLU A 256 -14.05 -0.64 20.72
C GLU A 256 -13.56 0.66 21.38
N TYR A 257 -13.39 1.73 20.60
CA TYR A 257 -12.98 3.02 21.14
C TYR A 257 -14.01 3.60 22.12
N SER A 258 -15.31 3.50 21.78
CA SER A 258 -16.39 3.95 22.65
C SER A 258 -16.44 3.17 23.97
N ASP A 259 -16.23 1.86 23.95
CA ASP A 259 -16.20 1.02 25.16
C ASP A 259 -14.98 1.34 26.05
N LEU A 260 -13.84 1.66 25.44
CA LEU A 260 -12.62 2.03 26.16
C LEU A 260 -12.67 3.44 26.78
N THR A 261 -13.38 4.38 26.15
CA THR A 261 -13.23 5.82 26.45
C THR A 261 -14.53 6.57 26.70
N GLY A 262 -15.68 6.04 26.27
CA GLY A 262 -16.94 6.78 26.19
C GLY A 262 -16.93 7.92 25.15
N ARG A 263 -15.95 7.95 24.25
CA ARG A 263 -15.72 8.98 23.23
C ARG A 263 -15.88 8.42 21.82
N ARG A 264 -15.81 9.29 20.81
CA ARG A 264 -16.00 8.92 19.40
C ARG A 264 -14.68 8.81 18.64
N LEU A 265 -14.67 7.86 17.72
CA LEU A 265 -13.63 7.69 16.72
C LEU A 265 -14.07 8.33 15.39
N PHE A 266 -13.12 8.97 14.71
CA PHE A 266 -13.26 9.49 13.36
C PHE A 266 -12.04 9.09 12.54
N LEU A 267 -12.24 8.88 11.24
CA LEU A 267 -11.16 8.73 10.26
C LEU A 267 -11.28 9.85 9.22
N MET A 268 -10.14 10.31 8.71
CA MET A 268 -10.09 11.34 7.69
C MET A 268 -8.90 11.10 6.76
N ARG A 269 -9.10 11.27 5.45
CA ARG A 269 -8.00 11.21 4.49
C ARG A 269 -7.30 12.57 4.37
N PRO A 270 -6.03 12.63 3.94
CA PRO A 270 -5.33 13.91 3.73
C PRO A 270 -6.10 14.86 2.81
N THR A 271 -6.71 14.33 1.75
CA THR A 271 -7.57 15.09 0.81
C THR A 271 -8.76 15.75 1.50
N ASP A 272 -9.44 15.01 2.38
CA ASP A 272 -10.61 15.51 3.13
C ASP A 272 -10.19 16.53 4.20
N LEU A 273 -9.02 16.33 4.83
CA LEU A 273 -8.43 17.26 5.78
C LEU A 273 -8.11 18.61 5.12
N LEU A 274 -7.45 18.60 3.96
CA LEU A 274 -7.13 19.81 3.20
C LEU A 274 -8.41 20.51 2.71
N ALA A 275 -9.41 19.76 2.24
CA ALA A 275 -10.71 20.32 1.86
C ALA A 275 -11.45 21.00 3.02
N ARG A 276 -11.19 20.55 4.26
CA ARG A 276 -11.77 21.09 5.50
C ARG A 276 -10.84 22.02 6.26
N ALA A 277 -9.68 22.40 5.72
CA ALA A 277 -8.69 23.22 6.42
C ALA A 277 -9.24 24.59 6.89
N SER A 278 -10.23 25.14 6.17
CA SER A 278 -10.92 26.37 6.57
C SER A 278 -11.63 26.27 7.93
N VAL A 279 -12.03 25.06 8.37
CA VAL A 279 -12.59 24.79 9.71
C VAL A 279 -11.58 25.15 10.81
N LEU A 280 -10.29 25.06 10.49
CA LEU A 280 -9.15 25.37 11.34
C LEU A 280 -8.59 26.78 11.06
N GLU A 281 -9.31 27.61 10.31
CA GLU A 281 -8.89 28.95 9.89
C GLU A 281 -7.59 28.95 9.05
N VAL A 282 -7.32 27.85 8.34
CA VAL A 282 -6.19 27.72 7.42
C VAL A 282 -6.67 27.89 5.99
N ASP A 283 -6.06 28.83 5.28
CA ASP A 283 -6.27 29.02 3.85
C ASP A 283 -5.34 28.07 3.07
N VAL A 284 -5.93 27.29 2.17
CA VAL A 284 -5.26 26.22 1.41
C VAL A 284 -5.56 26.43 -0.06
N ASP A 285 -4.54 26.24 -0.89
CA ASP A 285 -4.72 26.33 -2.34
C ASP A 285 -5.71 25.26 -2.84
N GLN A 286 -6.61 25.64 -3.75
CA GLN A 286 -7.61 24.71 -4.28
C GLN A 286 -6.98 23.49 -4.97
N ASP A 287 -5.79 23.65 -5.54
CA ASP A 287 -5.06 22.58 -6.21
C ASP A 287 -4.44 21.59 -5.21
N SER A 288 -4.26 21.97 -3.94
CA SER A 288 -3.66 21.12 -2.91
C SER A 288 -4.52 19.89 -2.60
N SER A 289 -5.85 20.04 -2.54
CA SER A 289 -6.76 18.91 -2.33
C SER A 289 -6.77 17.96 -3.53
N ALA A 290 -6.76 18.51 -4.76
CA ALA A 290 -6.67 17.70 -5.97
C ALA A 290 -5.33 16.95 -6.09
N ASP A 291 -4.23 17.58 -5.66
CA ASP A 291 -2.91 16.97 -5.61
C ASP A 291 -2.85 15.81 -4.60
N ALA A 292 -3.45 16.00 -3.42
CA ALA A 292 -3.57 14.96 -2.42
C ALA A 292 -4.40 13.76 -2.93
N GLY A 293 -5.50 14.02 -3.66
CA GLY A 293 -6.30 12.97 -4.29
C GLY A 293 -5.52 12.15 -5.32
N ARG A 294 -4.73 12.82 -6.19
CA ARG A 294 -3.93 12.13 -7.23
C ARG A 294 -2.88 11.18 -6.65
N VAL A 295 -2.19 11.59 -5.59
CA VAL A 295 -1.18 10.73 -4.94
C VAL A 295 -1.80 9.52 -4.24
N ALA A 296 -3.06 9.61 -3.79
CA ALA A 296 -3.77 8.46 -3.26
C ALA A 296 -4.04 7.39 -4.32
N GLU A 297 -4.48 7.79 -5.51
CA GLU A 297 -4.77 6.88 -6.64
C GLU A 297 -3.51 6.18 -7.19
N ASP A 298 -2.35 6.87 -7.18
CA ASP A 298 -1.07 6.35 -7.69
C ASP A 298 -0.43 5.27 -6.79
N GLU A 299 -0.80 5.18 -5.50
CA GLU A 299 -0.35 4.10 -4.61
C GLU A 299 -1.36 2.97 -4.46
N ASP A 300 -2.67 3.22 -4.58
CA ASP A 300 -3.65 2.13 -4.67
C ASP A 300 -3.45 1.28 -5.94
N THR A 301 -2.87 1.86 -6.99
CA THR A 301 -2.40 1.10 -8.16
C THR A 301 -1.09 0.30 -7.92
N ALA A 302 -0.48 0.42 -6.73
CA ALA A 302 0.67 -0.37 -6.32
C ALA A 302 0.31 -1.58 -5.42
N GLU A 303 -0.93 -1.70 -4.95
CA GLU A 303 -1.41 -2.83 -4.12
C GLU A 303 -2.79 -3.38 -4.55
N GLU A 304 -3.00 -3.65 -5.85
CA GLU A 304 -3.74 -4.84 -6.29
C GLU A 304 -3.08 -5.41 -7.56
N PRO A 305 -2.79 -6.72 -7.63
CA PRO A 305 -2.31 -7.34 -8.86
C PRO A 305 -3.40 -7.24 -9.94
N THR A 306 -3.30 -6.26 -10.85
CA THR A 306 -4.28 -6.11 -11.96
C THR A 306 -4.05 -7.08 -13.11
N ALA A 307 -3.00 -7.91 -13.05
CA ALA A 307 -2.64 -8.86 -14.09
C ALA A 307 -2.91 -10.30 -13.64
N GLU A 308 -3.50 -11.09 -14.53
CA GLU A 308 -3.75 -12.52 -14.32
C GLU A 308 -2.55 -13.35 -14.77
N TRP A 309 -2.39 -14.54 -14.20
CA TRP A 309 -1.46 -15.52 -14.74
C TRP A 309 -1.90 -15.98 -16.14
N THR A 310 -0.95 -16.08 -17.08
CA THR A 310 -1.18 -16.68 -18.41
C THR A 310 -0.52 -18.04 -18.51
N LEU A 311 -0.90 -18.81 -19.54
CA LEU A 311 -0.32 -20.13 -19.81
C LEU A 311 1.20 -20.03 -20.03
N GLU A 312 1.64 -19.03 -20.78
CA GLU A 312 3.06 -18.78 -21.08
C GLU A 312 3.84 -18.36 -19.84
N ALA A 313 3.25 -17.48 -19.02
CA ALA A 313 3.85 -17.02 -17.77
C ALA A 313 4.02 -18.18 -16.76
N LEU A 314 2.99 -19.02 -16.64
CA LEU A 314 3.01 -20.20 -15.77
C LEU A 314 4.01 -21.25 -16.28
N SER A 315 4.05 -21.51 -17.59
CA SER A 315 5.03 -22.41 -18.21
C SER A 315 6.46 -21.94 -17.94
N ALA A 316 6.76 -20.66 -18.16
CA ALA A 316 8.10 -20.11 -17.95
C ALA A 316 8.53 -20.20 -16.47
N LEU A 317 7.59 -20.04 -15.54
CA LEU A 317 7.86 -20.24 -14.12
C LEU A 317 8.15 -21.71 -13.80
N LEU A 318 7.33 -22.64 -14.30
CA LEU A 318 7.52 -24.07 -14.08
C LEU A 318 8.86 -24.56 -14.63
N ASP A 319 9.27 -24.12 -15.82
CA ASP A 319 10.58 -24.45 -16.40
C ASP A 319 11.73 -24.05 -15.47
N GLN A 320 11.66 -22.85 -14.87
CA GLN A 320 12.67 -22.37 -13.93
C GLN A 320 12.60 -23.10 -12.58
N LEU A 321 11.41 -23.48 -12.13
CA LEU A 321 11.22 -24.26 -10.91
C LEU A 321 11.75 -25.68 -11.08
N ASP A 322 11.54 -26.33 -12.21
CA ASP A 322 12.06 -27.68 -12.48
C ASP A 322 13.59 -27.71 -12.38
N GLU A 323 14.26 -26.69 -12.89
CA GLU A 323 15.72 -26.59 -12.85
C GLU A 323 16.26 -26.25 -11.44
N GLN A 324 15.59 -25.36 -10.70
CA GLN A 324 16.17 -24.74 -9.50
C GLN A 324 15.52 -25.15 -8.19
N ALA A 325 14.30 -25.67 -8.23
CA ALA A 325 13.44 -25.95 -7.08
C ALA A 325 12.40 -27.05 -7.41
N PRO A 326 12.83 -28.29 -7.72
CA PRO A 326 11.96 -29.33 -8.25
C PRO A 326 10.81 -29.74 -7.32
N VAL A 327 11.03 -29.71 -6.00
CA VAL A 327 9.96 -30.00 -5.02
C VAL A 327 8.85 -28.95 -5.09
N GLN A 328 9.21 -27.68 -5.31
CA GLN A 328 8.27 -26.57 -5.50
C GLN A 328 7.55 -26.66 -6.84
N ALA A 329 8.23 -27.12 -7.90
CA ALA A 329 7.59 -27.38 -9.18
C ALA A 329 6.47 -28.41 -9.03
N GLU A 330 6.78 -29.55 -8.39
CA GLU A 330 5.80 -30.60 -8.12
C GLU A 330 4.68 -30.13 -7.19
N ALA A 331 4.99 -29.37 -6.14
CA ALA A 331 3.97 -28.82 -5.25
C ALA A 331 3.01 -27.88 -6.00
N LEU A 332 3.51 -27.06 -6.93
CA LEU A 332 2.66 -26.20 -7.74
C LEU A 332 1.76 -27.02 -8.68
N ARG A 333 2.29 -28.09 -9.29
CA ARG A 333 1.52 -28.99 -10.16
C ARG A 333 0.38 -29.72 -9.45
N LEU A 334 0.46 -29.90 -8.13
CA LEU A 334 -0.64 -30.47 -7.35
C LEU A 334 -1.83 -29.54 -7.16
N ALA A 335 -1.75 -28.26 -7.54
CA ALA A 335 -2.83 -27.29 -7.34
C ALA A 335 -3.88 -27.30 -8.48
N THR A 336 -4.39 -28.50 -8.83
CA THR A 336 -5.30 -28.72 -9.96
C THR A 336 -6.75 -28.27 -9.69
N PRO A 337 -7.62 -28.15 -10.71
CA PRO A 337 -9.01 -27.71 -10.56
C PRO A 337 -9.84 -28.61 -9.63
N ASP A 338 -9.66 -29.92 -9.68
CA ASP A 338 -10.33 -30.89 -8.79
C ASP A 338 -9.97 -30.68 -7.31
N ARG A 339 -8.81 -30.06 -7.07
CA ARG A 339 -8.31 -29.69 -5.74
C ARG A 339 -8.60 -28.24 -5.37
N ARG A 340 -9.35 -27.52 -6.21
CA ARG A 340 -9.67 -26.09 -6.05
C ARG A 340 -8.41 -25.24 -5.83
N GLY A 341 -7.31 -25.59 -6.50
CA GLY A 341 -6.05 -24.88 -6.35
C GLY A 341 -5.37 -25.02 -4.98
N ARG A 342 -5.70 -26.06 -4.20
CA ARG A 342 -5.14 -26.28 -2.85
C ARG A 342 -4.19 -27.45 -2.80
N VAL A 343 -3.14 -27.32 -1.99
CA VAL A 343 -2.13 -28.35 -1.73
C VAL A 343 -1.93 -28.45 -0.22
N SER A 344 -2.19 -29.61 0.36
CA SER A 344 -2.07 -29.79 1.80
C SER A 344 -0.61 -29.75 2.28
N ARG A 345 -0.43 -29.44 3.57
CA ARG A 345 0.89 -29.52 4.19
C ARG A 345 1.50 -30.91 4.07
N GLU A 346 0.71 -31.96 4.31
CA GLU A 346 1.16 -33.36 4.26
C GLU A 346 1.71 -33.74 2.88
N GLU A 347 1.09 -33.26 1.81
CA GLU A 347 1.56 -33.48 0.44
C GLU A 347 2.90 -32.79 0.16
N VAL A 348 3.10 -31.57 0.66
CA VAL A 348 4.39 -30.88 0.54
C VAL A 348 5.51 -31.63 1.28
N TYR A 349 5.20 -32.21 2.44
CA TYR A 349 6.17 -33.02 3.18
C TYR A 349 6.52 -34.30 2.42
N ALA A 350 5.52 -34.96 1.85
CA ALA A 350 5.70 -36.17 1.05
C ALA A 350 6.53 -35.90 -0.22
N LEU A 351 6.30 -34.78 -0.90
CA LEU A 351 7.09 -34.38 -2.07
C LEU A 351 8.56 -34.08 -1.75
N GLY A 352 8.81 -33.51 -0.58
CA GLY A 352 10.15 -33.09 -0.15
C GLY A 352 10.95 -34.13 0.62
N ASP A 353 10.35 -35.26 0.99
CA ASP A 353 10.86 -36.21 1.99
C ASP A 353 11.32 -35.49 3.28
N TYR A 354 10.45 -34.60 3.78
CA TYR A 354 10.75 -33.76 4.94
C TYR A 354 10.36 -34.45 6.25
N ALA A 355 11.21 -34.32 7.28
CA ALA A 355 10.88 -34.77 8.63
C ALA A 355 9.69 -33.99 9.19
N ASP A 356 8.79 -34.66 9.92
CA ASP A 356 7.53 -34.12 10.46
C ASP A 356 7.72 -32.86 11.33
N ASP A 357 8.90 -32.70 11.93
CA ASP A 357 9.26 -31.56 12.78
C ASP A 357 9.88 -30.38 12.02
N ARG A 358 10.23 -30.54 10.73
CA ARG A 358 10.79 -29.47 9.91
C ARG A 358 9.77 -28.36 9.73
N MET A 359 10.19 -27.10 9.91
CA MET A 359 9.34 -25.96 9.53
C MET A 359 9.41 -25.72 8.02
N LEU A 360 8.26 -25.51 7.36
CA LEU A 360 8.20 -25.07 5.94
C LEU A 360 8.48 -23.56 5.77
N ARG A 361 9.18 -22.93 6.72
CA ARG A 361 9.55 -21.52 6.63
C ARG A 361 10.41 -21.29 5.39
N GLY A 362 9.97 -20.36 4.55
CA GLY A 362 10.65 -20.04 3.29
C GLY A 362 10.46 -21.05 2.17
N PHE A 363 9.57 -22.04 2.30
CA PHE A 363 9.24 -22.98 1.22
C PHE A 363 8.75 -22.26 -0.05
N THR A 364 8.06 -21.11 0.12
CA THR A 364 7.51 -20.30 -0.96
C THR A 364 8.51 -19.31 -1.60
N ARG A 365 9.72 -19.16 -1.02
CA ARG A 365 10.74 -18.21 -1.51
C ARG A 365 11.15 -18.43 -2.98
N PRO A 366 11.31 -19.67 -3.47
CA PRO A 366 11.65 -19.91 -4.87
C PRO A 366 10.63 -19.32 -5.85
N TYR A 367 9.32 -19.42 -5.55
CA TYR A 367 8.29 -18.81 -6.39
C TYR A 367 8.49 -17.30 -6.51
N ARG A 368 8.58 -16.59 -5.37
CA ARG A 368 8.79 -15.13 -5.37
C ARG A 368 10.05 -14.72 -6.15
N ARG A 369 11.17 -15.40 -5.89
CA ARG A 369 12.47 -15.10 -6.52
C ARG A 369 12.44 -15.33 -8.03
N LEU A 370 11.88 -16.45 -8.48
CA LEU A 370 11.84 -16.79 -9.91
C LEU A 370 10.82 -15.95 -10.67
N THR A 371 9.65 -15.68 -10.08
CA THR A 371 8.67 -14.74 -10.63
C THR A 371 9.29 -13.37 -10.85
N ALA A 372 10.01 -12.82 -9.86
CA ALA A 372 10.69 -11.53 -10.00
C ALA A 372 11.77 -11.53 -11.11
N SER A 373 12.54 -12.62 -11.22
CA SER A 373 13.54 -12.79 -12.30
C SER A 373 12.89 -12.83 -13.69
N LEU A 374 11.76 -13.52 -13.83
CA LEU A 374 11.02 -13.63 -15.08
C LEU A 374 10.29 -12.33 -15.44
N GLN A 375 9.79 -11.59 -14.45
CA GLN A 375 9.25 -10.23 -14.63
C GLN A 375 10.32 -9.27 -15.14
N ALA A 376 11.53 -9.31 -14.59
CA ALA A 376 12.65 -8.50 -15.07
C ALA A 376 13.03 -8.79 -16.54
N ARG A 377 12.74 -10.01 -17.01
CA ARG A 377 12.93 -10.44 -18.41
C ARG A 377 11.71 -10.20 -19.30
N GLY A 378 10.61 -9.69 -18.74
CA GLY A 378 9.35 -9.45 -19.45
C GLY A 378 8.58 -10.73 -19.83
N LEU A 379 8.89 -11.87 -19.18
CA LEU A 379 8.24 -13.16 -19.43
C LEU A 379 7.00 -13.39 -18.56
N ILE A 380 6.91 -12.67 -17.43
CA ILE A 380 5.73 -12.64 -16.57
C ILE A 380 5.30 -11.17 -16.44
N PRO A 381 4.00 -10.85 -16.56
CA PRO A 381 3.52 -9.49 -16.34
C PRO A 381 3.87 -8.97 -14.95
N ALA A 382 4.19 -7.68 -14.85
CA ALA A 382 4.25 -7.01 -13.57
C ALA A 382 2.83 -6.98 -12.96
N GLY A 383 2.72 -7.19 -11.64
CA GLY A 383 1.43 -7.17 -10.97
C GLY A 383 0.59 -8.43 -11.13
N VAL A 384 1.19 -9.61 -11.30
CA VAL A 384 0.50 -10.90 -11.09
C VAL A 384 0.45 -11.26 -9.59
N PRO A 385 -0.63 -11.88 -9.09
CA PRO A 385 -0.69 -12.32 -7.69
C PRO A 385 0.37 -13.38 -7.39
N GLN A 386 0.75 -13.52 -6.10
CA GLN A 386 1.69 -14.58 -5.71
C GLN A 386 1.13 -15.95 -6.07
N ILE A 387 1.88 -16.71 -6.85
CA ILE A 387 1.44 -17.99 -7.41
C ILE A 387 1.13 -19.04 -6.33
N PHE A 388 1.83 -19.05 -5.20
CA PHE A 388 1.71 -20.10 -4.19
C PHE A 388 1.80 -19.49 -2.79
N VAL A 389 0.68 -19.49 -2.06
CA VAL A 389 0.51 -18.78 -0.79
C VAL A 389 0.16 -19.78 0.32
N ALA A 390 0.87 -19.71 1.45
CA ALA A 390 0.53 -20.49 2.63
C ALA A 390 -0.74 -19.96 3.29
N ARG A 391 -1.66 -20.84 3.68
CA ARG A 391 -2.91 -20.51 4.37
C ARG A 391 -2.94 -21.15 5.76
N TYR A 392 -3.42 -20.37 6.73
CA TYR A 392 -3.38 -20.67 8.16
C TYR A 392 -4.78 -20.61 8.80
N PRO A 393 -5.78 -21.33 8.27
CA PRO A 393 -7.16 -21.25 8.79
C PRO A 393 -7.30 -21.71 10.26
N ASP A 394 -6.31 -22.45 10.81
CA ASP A 394 -6.35 -23.01 12.16
C ASP A 394 -5.20 -22.51 13.07
N GLY A 395 -4.48 -21.43 12.69
CA GLY A 395 -3.38 -20.83 13.46
C GLY A 395 -1.95 -21.21 13.01
N VAL A 396 -0.99 -21.26 13.95
CA VAL A 396 0.50 -21.18 13.76
C VAL A 396 1.14 -22.17 12.77
N LYS A 397 0.45 -23.23 12.33
CA LYS A 397 0.96 -24.20 11.34
C LYS A 397 0.21 -24.02 10.02
N THR A 398 0.94 -23.93 8.90
CA THR A 398 0.37 -23.97 7.55
C THR A 398 -0.51 -25.21 7.41
N SER A 399 -1.83 -25.03 7.23
CA SER A 399 -2.76 -26.15 7.00
C SER A 399 -2.72 -26.59 5.54
N TYR A 400 -2.67 -25.63 4.61
CA TYR A 400 -2.53 -25.87 3.17
C TYR A 400 -1.93 -24.66 2.45
N PHE A 401 -1.57 -24.85 1.18
CA PHE A 401 -1.15 -23.81 0.25
C PHE A 401 -2.22 -23.62 -0.82
N SER A 402 -2.39 -22.39 -1.31
CA SER A 402 -3.33 -22.05 -2.38
C SER A 402 -2.67 -21.30 -3.52
N VAL A 403 -3.19 -21.48 -4.73
CA VAL A 403 -2.87 -20.69 -5.91
C VAL A 403 -4.01 -19.71 -6.26
N PRO A 404 -3.77 -18.65 -7.05
CA PRO A 404 -4.83 -17.80 -7.63
C PRO A 404 -5.86 -18.60 -8.45
N ASP A 405 -7.11 -18.13 -8.53
CA ASP A 405 -8.24 -18.89 -9.09
C ASP A 405 -8.07 -19.23 -10.59
N GLU A 406 -7.31 -18.42 -11.32
CA GLU A 406 -7.01 -18.63 -12.73
C GLU A 406 -5.92 -19.70 -12.97
N VAL A 407 -5.14 -20.07 -11.96
CA VAL A 407 -3.98 -20.97 -12.10
C VAL A 407 -4.35 -22.45 -12.28
N PRO A 408 -5.32 -23.03 -11.53
CA PRO A 408 -5.70 -24.43 -11.70
C PRO A 408 -6.08 -24.81 -13.14
N PRO A 409 -6.92 -24.05 -13.88
CA PRO A 409 -7.22 -24.39 -15.27
C PRO A 409 -6.00 -24.26 -16.20
N LEU A 410 -5.04 -23.38 -15.89
CA LEU A 410 -3.79 -23.26 -16.65
C LEU A 410 -2.86 -24.45 -16.42
N LEU A 411 -2.76 -24.97 -15.19
CA LEU A 411 -2.03 -26.20 -14.87
C LEU A 411 -2.60 -27.40 -15.64
N ASP A 412 -3.93 -27.50 -15.68
CA ASP A 412 -4.64 -28.53 -16.44
C ASP A 412 -4.37 -28.45 -17.95
N ALA A 413 -4.24 -27.23 -18.49
CA ALA A 413 -3.89 -27.01 -19.88
C ALA A 413 -2.43 -27.40 -20.19
N LEU A 414 -1.48 -27.05 -19.31
CA LEU A 414 -0.07 -27.43 -19.43
C LEU A 414 0.16 -28.94 -19.32
N ALA A 415 -0.64 -29.65 -18.54
CA ALA A 415 -0.54 -31.11 -18.43
C ALA A 415 -1.03 -31.84 -19.70
N ARG A 416 -1.76 -31.16 -20.59
CA ARG A 416 -2.34 -31.71 -21.83
C ARG A 416 -1.58 -31.30 -23.09
N SER A 417 -0.72 -30.28 -23.00
CA SER A 417 0.22 -29.84 -24.05
C SER A 417 1.48 -30.69 -24.03
#